data_AF-A0A969LFW8-F1
#
_entry.id   AF-A0A969LFW8-F1
#
_cell.length_a   1.000
_cell.length_b   1.000
_cell.length_c   1.000
_cell.angle_alpha   90.00
_cell.angle_beta   90.00
_cell.angle_gamma   90.00
#
_symmetry.space_group_name_H-M   'P 1'
#
loop_
_entity.id
_entity.type
_entity.pdbx_description
1 polymer ?
#
loop_
_entity_poly.entity_id
_entity_poly.type
_entity_poly.pdbx_seq_one_letter_code
_entity_poly.pdbx_strand_id
1 'polypeptide(L)'
;MSEAGAELLVFNGLNAVTGGYLTATTNAELARVALGIDLERNRDDINALSFRASQAQHAAINADTKELSETGWCIVFPYNADPQLKEALKPLIDLRREQAGRLFKLYEGPDGYRPGENKHEFVHRHGAPVSGPVDAEKIPYYMLLVASPEEIPYSFQYQMNVQYAVGRIYFETLEEYTRYARSVVTAETVMTPLPRSMSFFASKNEGDVATNEGADKMVLPLATQVLPDLMRQTIAVETEKAQAYRAKGREALAQLNDELIAIARDWHFSTSVGEDAYKSDLQAMLGGAATPAVLFTSTHGIGFPTNHQYQYSDQGALVCQDWPGPRRWRGQVGRDFYFGAHDLPDDANLLGSMAFFFACYGAGTPRYDEFAFHRDQLPEIAPRPF
;
A
#
# COMPACT_ATOMS: atom_id res chain seq x y z
N MET A 1 -32.25 12.55 -33.18
CA MET A 1 -30.85 12.17 -32.91
C MET A 1 -30.49 12.80 -31.59
N SER A 2 -30.74 12.09 -30.49
CA SER A 2 -30.25 12.47 -29.15
C SER A 2 -28.82 11.98 -29.03
N GLU A 3 -27.88 12.86 -28.70
CA GLU A 3 -26.54 12.45 -28.24
C GLU A 3 -26.72 11.52 -27.05
N ALA A 4 -26.49 10.22 -27.26
CA ALA A 4 -26.25 9.29 -26.17
C ALA A 4 -24.95 9.77 -25.51
N GLY A 5 -25.08 10.42 -24.35
CA GLY A 5 -23.94 10.90 -23.57
C GLY A 5 -22.94 9.77 -23.38
N ALA A 6 -21.70 9.99 -23.76
CA ALA A 6 -20.64 9.02 -23.53
C ALA A 6 -20.62 8.68 -22.04
N GLU A 7 -20.78 7.39 -21.72
CA GLU A 7 -20.72 6.90 -20.35
C GLU A 7 -19.29 7.13 -19.82
N LEU A 8 -19.16 8.17 -18.99
CA LEU A 8 -17.90 8.51 -18.34
C LEU A 8 -17.67 7.53 -17.21
N LEU A 9 -16.57 6.80 -17.31
CA LEU A 9 -16.06 6.01 -16.22
C LEU A 9 -15.28 6.91 -15.28
N VAL A 10 -15.74 6.98 -14.03
CA VAL A 10 -15.15 7.77 -12.96
C VAL A 10 -14.66 6.81 -11.89
N PHE A 11 -13.34 6.78 -11.72
CA PHE A 11 -12.68 5.78 -10.89
C PHE A 11 -11.92 6.39 -9.71
N ASN A 12 -11.52 7.66 -9.81
CA ASN A 12 -10.45 8.19 -8.97
C ASN A 12 -10.80 9.53 -8.33
N GLY A 13 -10.84 9.52 -6.99
CA GLY A 13 -10.73 10.66 -6.08
C GLY A 13 -11.71 11.82 -6.28
N LEU A 14 -11.69 12.78 -5.37
CA LEU A 14 -12.52 13.99 -5.45
C LEU A 14 -11.66 15.24 -5.48
N ASN A 15 -11.95 16.13 -6.42
CA ASN A 15 -11.36 17.45 -6.48
C ASN A 15 -11.94 18.33 -5.36
N ALA A 16 -11.10 18.77 -4.42
CA ALA A 16 -11.50 19.54 -3.25
C ALA A 16 -12.19 20.87 -3.61
N VAL A 17 -11.79 21.52 -4.70
CA VAL A 17 -12.31 22.84 -5.06
C VAL A 17 -13.67 22.75 -5.76
N THR A 18 -13.84 21.76 -6.63
CA THR A 18 -15.02 21.65 -7.49
C THR A 18 -16.06 20.65 -6.98
N GLY A 19 -15.64 19.67 -6.18
CA GLY A 19 -16.43 18.51 -5.79
C GLY A 19 -16.68 17.50 -6.92
N GLY A 20 -16.02 17.68 -8.07
CA GLY A 20 -16.01 16.72 -9.17
C GLY A 20 -14.95 15.64 -8.99
N TYR A 21 -14.96 14.61 -9.84
CA TYR A 21 -13.96 13.54 -9.84
C TYR A 21 -12.61 14.00 -10.41
N LEU A 22 -11.50 13.43 -9.93
CA LEU A 22 -10.15 13.85 -10.37
C LEU A 22 -9.86 13.43 -11.81
N THR A 23 -10.26 12.22 -12.18
CA THR A 23 -10.13 11.72 -13.56
C THR A 23 -11.43 11.08 -14.02
N ALA A 24 -11.87 11.44 -15.22
CA ALA A 24 -12.92 10.76 -15.93
C ALA A 24 -12.37 10.29 -17.28
N THR A 25 -12.66 9.06 -17.66
CA THR A 25 -12.30 8.50 -18.97
C THR A 25 -13.53 7.93 -19.63
N THR A 26 -13.52 7.78 -20.95
CA THR A 26 -14.60 7.12 -21.68
C THR A 26 -14.30 5.62 -21.87
N ASN A 27 -15.34 4.81 -22.03
CA ASN A 27 -15.19 3.40 -22.45
C ASN A 27 -14.30 3.25 -23.69
N ALA A 28 -14.36 4.19 -24.63
CA ALA A 28 -13.58 4.18 -25.86
C ALA A 28 -12.08 4.51 -25.65
N GLU A 29 -11.74 5.30 -24.63
CA GLU A 29 -10.36 5.56 -24.23
C GLU A 29 -9.79 4.36 -23.47
N LEU A 30 -10.54 3.81 -22.52
CA LEU A 30 -10.14 2.60 -21.80
C LEU A 30 -9.90 1.42 -22.75
N ALA A 31 -10.78 1.21 -23.72
CA ALA A 31 -10.61 0.17 -24.74
C ALA A 31 -9.35 0.39 -25.59
N ARG A 32 -9.00 1.64 -25.93
CA ARG A 32 -7.77 1.95 -26.68
C ARG A 32 -6.50 1.62 -25.89
N VAL A 33 -6.49 1.90 -24.58
CA VAL A 33 -5.39 1.49 -23.68
C VAL A 33 -5.31 -0.04 -23.60
N ALA A 34 -6.45 -0.71 -23.34
CA ALA A 34 -6.51 -2.16 -23.19
C ALA A 34 -6.12 -2.93 -24.46
N LEU A 35 -6.31 -2.33 -25.64
CA LEU A 35 -5.94 -2.90 -26.94
C LEU A 35 -4.46 -2.68 -27.31
N GLY A 36 -3.64 -2.12 -26.42
CA GLY A 36 -2.20 -2.35 -26.41
C GLY A 36 -1.39 -1.62 -27.48
N ILE A 37 -1.66 -0.34 -27.72
CA ILE A 37 -0.73 0.51 -28.49
C ILE A 37 0.45 0.83 -27.55
N ASP A 38 1.60 0.19 -27.81
CA ASP A 38 2.92 0.30 -27.12
C ASP A 38 3.25 -0.78 -26.05
N LEU A 39 2.93 -2.05 -26.32
CA LEU A 39 3.32 -3.19 -25.46
C LEU A 39 4.78 -3.66 -25.62
N GLU A 40 5.47 -3.35 -26.72
CA GLU A 40 6.85 -3.85 -26.95
C GLU A 40 7.88 -3.26 -25.96
N ARG A 41 7.67 -2.02 -25.49
CA ARG A 41 8.59 -1.33 -24.57
C ARG A 41 8.60 -1.92 -23.14
N ASN A 42 7.55 -2.64 -22.74
CA ASN A 42 7.35 -3.12 -21.37
C ASN A 42 7.34 -4.66 -21.27
N ARG A 43 7.83 -5.38 -22.28
CA ARG A 43 7.74 -6.85 -22.34
C ARG A 43 8.32 -7.55 -21.10
N ASP A 44 9.42 -7.04 -20.57
CA ASP A 44 10.08 -7.62 -19.40
C ASP A 44 9.26 -7.44 -18.10
N ASP A 45 8.64 -6.28 -17.92
CA ASP A 45 7.72 -6.03 -16.80
C ASP A 45 6.44 -6.86 -16.93
N ILE A 46 5.89 -7.02 -18.14
CA ILE A 46 4.73 -7.88 -18.40
C ILE A 46 5.05 -9.35 -18.04
N ASN A 47 6.23 -9.84 -18.42
CA ASN A 47 6.68 -11.19 -18.08
C ASN A 47 6.81 -11.37 -16.56
N ALA A 48 7.37 -10.39 -15.86
CA ALA A 48 7.50 -10.42 -14.41
C ALA A 48 6.13 -10.39 -13.70
N LEU A 49 5.20 -9.53 -14.15
CA LEU A 49 3.82 -9.50 -13.64
C LEU A 49 3.11 -10.84 -13.87
N SER A 50 3.26 -11.43 -15.06
CA SER A 50 2.66 -12.72 -15.41
C SER A 50 3.21 -13.85 -14.54
N PHE A 51 4.53 -13.87 -14.30
CA PHE A 51 5.14 -14.82 -13.38
C PHE A 51 4.60 -14.65 -11.97
N ARG A 52 4.59 -13.43 -11.43
CA ARG A 52 4.06 -13.11 -10.10
C ARG A 52 2.61 -13.60 -9.95
N ALA A 53 1.75 -13.31 -10.94
CA ALA A 53 0.36 -13.73 -10.93
C ALA A 53 0.18 -15.26 -11.00
N SER A 54 1.13 -15.99 -11.58
CA SER A 54 1.12 -17.46 -11.62
C SER A 54 1.57 -18.13 -10.31
N GLN A 55 2.21 -17.39 -9.41
CA GLN A 55 2.69 -17.95 -8.14
C GLN A 55 1.58 -17.99 -7.10
N ALA A 56 1.54 -19.06 -6.30
CA ALA A 56 0.55 -19.25 -5.24
C ALA A 56 0.55 -18.12 -4.19
N GLN A 57 1.72 -17.48 -3.96
CA GLN A 57 1.87 -16.37 -3.02
C GLN A 57 1.79 -14.98 -3.70
N HIS A 58 1.51 -14.90 -5.00
CA HIS A 58 1.57 -13.65 -5.77
C HIS A 58 2.88 -12.87 -5.57
N ALA A 59 3.99 -13.60 -5.42
CA ALA A 59 5.33 -13.07 -5.20
C ALA A 59 6.23 -13.45 -6.38
N ALA A 60 7.15 -12.57 -6.77
CA ALA A 60 8.08 -12.87 -7.85
C ALA A 60 9.36 -13.58 -7.35
N ILE A 61 9.30 -14.33 -6.25
CA ILE A 61 10.43 -15.07 -5.67
C ILE A 61 10.01 -16.51 -5.36
N ASN A 62 10.96 -17.45 -5.51
CA ASN A 62 10.79 -18.85 -5.16
C ASN A 62 11.31 -19.13 -3.72
N ALA A 63 10.69 -18.49 -2.73
CA ALA A 63 11.05 -18.59 -1.31
C ALA A 63 9.80 -18.43 -0.44
N ASP A 64 9.87 -18.82 0.85
CA ASP A 64 8.81 -18.44 1.78
C ASP A 64 8.87 -16.94 2.06
N THR A 65 7.86 -16.20 1.58
CA THR A 65 7.80 -14.75 1.74
C THR A 65 7.70 -14.28 3.18
N LYS A 66 7.41 -15.17 4.14
CA LYS A 66 7.40 -14.85 5.57
C LYS A 66 8.77 -14.93 6.23
N GLU A 67 9.76 -15.55 5.57
CA GLU A 67 11.09 -15.80 6.13
C GLU A 67 12.15 -14.89 5.47
N LEU A 68 12.62 -13.89 6.22
CA LEU A 68 13.64 -12.94 5.73
C LEU A 68 14.99 -13.62 5.45
N SER A 69 15.30 -14.75 6.10
CA SER A 69 16.52 -15.51 5.80
C SER A 69 16.51 -16.19 4.43
N GLU A 70 15.34 -16.30 3.78
CA GLU A 70 15.19 -16.84 2.42
C GLU A 70 14.97 -15.74 1.37
N THR A 71 14.16 -14.73 1.73
CA THR A 71 13.82 -13.62 0.82
C THR A 71 14.82 -12.48 0.81
N GLY A 72 15.54 -12.30 1.92
CA GLY A 72 16.42 -11.17 2.17
C GLY A 72 15.66 -9.88 2.43
N TRP A 73 16.41 -8.88 2.91
CA TRP A 73 15.90 -7.53 3.11
C TRP A 73 16.98 -6.49 2.80
N CYS A 74 16.63 -5.40 2.12
CA CYS A 74 17.57 -4.35 1.79
C CYS A 74 17.04 -2.94 2.01
N ILE A 75 17.97 -2.01 2.23
CA ILE A 75 17.71 -0.56 2.21
C ILE A 75 18.40 0.06 1.02
N VAL A 76 17.68 0.93 0.30
CA VAL A 76 18.23 1.76 -0.77
C VAL A 76 18.17 3.22 -0.35
N PHE A 77 19.35 3.83 -0.23
CA PHE A 77 19.53 5.27 -0.02
C PHE A 77 19.89 5.97 -1.34
N PRO A 78 19.64 7.28 -1.46
CA PRO A 78 20.28 8.11 -2.48
C PRO A 78 21.81 7.96 -2.42
N TYR A 79 22.50 8.03 -3.56
CA TYR A 79 23.96 7.89 -3.62
C TYR A 79 24.72 8.91 -2.76
N ASN A 80 24.09 10.05 -2.48
CA ASN A 80 24.61 11.18 -1.70
C ASN A 80 23.84 11.38 -0.38
N ALA A 81 23.17 10.34 0.13
CA ALA A 81 22.40 10.41 1.38
C ALA A 81 23.26 10.87 2.57
N ASP A 82 22.66 11.61 3.49
CA ASP A 82 23.29 11.98 4.76
C ASP A 82 23.64 10.70 5.55
N PRO A 83 24.92 10.46 5.90
CA PRO A 83 25.32 9.31 6.72
C PRO A 83 24.56 9.21 8.05
N GLN A 84 24.05 10.32 8.59
CA GLN A 84 23.25 10.31 9.83
C GLN A 84 21.92 9.57 9.69
N LEU A 85 21.37 9.42 8.48
CA LEU A 85 20.16 8.63 8.25
C LEU A 85 20.38 7.15 8.64
N LYS A 86 21.57 6.62 8.33
CA LYS A 86 21.94 5.25 8.69
C LYS A 86 22.04 5.09 10.21
N GLU A 87 22.61 6.08 10.89
CA GLU A 87 22.70 6.07 12.36
C GLU A 87 21.31 6.15 13.01
N ALA A 88 20.42 7.00 12.48
CA ALA A 88 19.03 7.08 12.94
C ALA A 88 18.28 5.75 12.77
N LEU A 89 18.53 5.05 11.65
CA LEU A 89 17.91 3.76 11.33
C LEU A 89 18.63 2.54 11.92
N LYS A 90 19.73 2.75 12.66
CA LYS A 90 20.58 1.67 13.19
C LYS A 90 19.79 0.55 13.91
N PRO A 91 18.80 0.85 14.78
CA PRO A 91 18.02 -0.21 15.44
C PRO A 91 17.30 -1.14 14.45
N LEU A 92 16.68 -0.58 13.41
CA LEU A 92 15.99 -1.34 12.37
C LEU A 92 16.98 -2.14 11.50
N ILE A 93 18.11 -1.50 11.14
CA ILE A 93 19.19 -2.13 10.37
C ILE A 93 19.73 -3.37 11.10
N ASP A 94 19.98 -3.25 12.40
CA ASP A 94 20.53 -4.34 13.18
C ASP A 94 19.52 -5.51 13.30
N LEU A 95 18.24 -5.22 13.57
CA LEU A 95 17.18 -6.22 13.60
C LEU A 95 17.05 -6.97 12.26
N ARG A 96 16.99 -6.23 11.15
CA ARG A 96 16.85 -6.82 9.81
C ARG A 96 18.09 -7.59 9.38
N ARG A 97 19.28 -7.16 9.80
CA ARG A 97 20.53 -7.90 9.59
C ARG A 97 20.52 -9.24 10.34
N GLU A 98 20.02 -9.26 11.57
CA GLU A 98 19.87 -10.49 12.34
C GLU A 98 18.89 -11.46 11.66
N GLN A 99 17.72 -10.97 11.23
CA GLN A 99 16.66 -11.78 10.62
C GLN A 99 17.02 -12.29 9.22
N ALA A 100 17.60 -11.44 8.35
CA ALA A 100 17.92 -11.81 6.97
C ALA A 100 19.32 -12.43 6.81
N GLY A 101 20.19 -12.29 7.80
CA GLY A 101 21.55 -12.83 7.80
C GLY A 101 22.35 -12.38 6.57
N ARG A 102 22.85 -13.35 5.80
CA ARG A 102 23.67 -13.10 4.60
C ARG A 102 22.91 -12.38 3.47
N LEU A 103 21.58 -12.38 3.50
CA LEU A 103 20.71 -11.75 2.50
C LEU A 103 20.29 -10.33 2.92
N PHE A 104 20.88 -9.78 3.99
CA PHE A 104 20.74 -8.38 4.33
C PHE A 104 21.69 -7.51 3.49
N LYS A 105 21.19 -6.44 2.86
CA LYS A 105 22.02 -5.50 2.08
C LYS A 105 21.70 -4.04 2.35
N LEU A 106 22.73 -3.20 2.27
CA LEU A 106 22.62 -1.74 2.28
C LEU A 106 23.17 -1.20 0.97
N TYR A 107 22.36 -0.44 0.24
CA TYR A 107 22.77 0.28 -0.97
C TYR A 107 22.90 1.75 -0.63
N GLU A 108 24.14 2.20 -0.41
CA GLU A 108 24.51 3.55 -0.01
C GLU A 108 25.74 4.03 -0.80
N GLY A 109 26.01 5.34 -0.80
CA GLY A 109 27.17 5.87 -1.51
C GLY A 109 27.14 5.51 -3.02
N PRO A 110 28.28 5.09 -3.61
CA PRO A 110 28.33 4.69 -5.02
C PRO A 110 27.36 3.55 -5.42
N ASP A 111 26.93 2.73 -4.45
CA ASP A 111 26.02 1.61 -4.66
C ASP A 111 24.55 1.99 -4.50
N GLY A 112 24.25 3.14 -3.88
CA GLY A 112 22.90 3.68 -3.71
C GLY A 112 22.22 4.07 -5.03
N TYR A 113 21.00 4.60 -4.93
CA TYR A 113 20.24 5.08 -6.09
C TYR A 113 20.89 6.32 -6.72
N ARG A 114 21.05 6.31 -8.04
CA ARG A 114 21.64 7.43 -8.80
C ARG A 114 20.53 8.22 -9.51
N PRO A 115 20.57 9.57 -9.50
CA PRO A 115 19.54 10.38 -10.16
C PRO A 115 19.37 10.01 -11.64
N GLY A 116 18.12 9.76 -12.03
CA GLY A 116 17.76 9.38 -13.40
C GLY A 116 17.94 7.90 -13.73
N GLU A 117 18.50 7.10 -12.81
CA GLU A 117 18.62 5.66 -12.98
C GLU A 117 17.23 5.00 -12.99
N ASN A 118 16.97 4.18 -14.00
CA ASN A 118 15.75 3.36 -14.06
C ASN A 118 15.97 1.97 -13.45
N LYS A 119 14.91 1.17 -13.32
CA LYS A 119 14.99 -0.20 -12.79
C LYS A 119 16.07 -1.04 -13.50
N HIS A 120 16.09 -1.05 -14.83
CA HIS A 120 16.97 -1.93 -15.61
C HIS A 120 18.45 -1.62 -15.33
N GLU A 121 18.78 -0.33 -15.26
CA GLU A 121 20.13 0.15 -14.96
C GLU A 121 20.55 -0.23 -13.53
N PHE A 122 19.68 -0.02 -12.54
CA PHE A 122 19.93 -0.36 -11.15
C PHE A 122 20.14 -1.87 -10.96
N VAL A 123 19.21 -2.70 -11.45
CA VAL A 123 19.31 -4.17 -11.28
C VAL A 123 20.51 -4.75 -12.05
N HIS A 124 20.81 -4.23 -13.24
CA HIS A 124 21.98 -4.63 -14.01
C HIS A 124 23.28 -4.31 -13.29
N ARG A 125 23.39 -3.10 -12.72
CA ARG A 125 24.57 -2.67 -11.95
C ARG A 125 24.84 -3.58 -10.75
N HIS A 126 23.79 -4.13 -10.15
CA HIS A 126 23.88 -5.07 -9.02
C HIS A 126 23.88 -6.55 -9.44
N GLY A 127 23.93 -6.82 -10.75
CA GLY A 127 24.02 -8.18 -11.30
C GLY A 127 22.77 -9.03 -11.06
N ALA A 128 21.62 -8.40 -10.83
CA ALA A 128 20.33 -9.06 -10.65
C ALA A 128 19.59 -9.24 -11.99
N PRO A 129 18.70 -10.23 -12.09
CA PRO A 129 17.89 -10.44 -13.29
C PRO A 129 16.90 -9.28 -13.51
N VAL A 130 16.89 -8.73 -14.73
CA VAL A 130 15.98 -7.66 -15.15
C VAL A 130 14.52 -8.15 -15.25
N SER A 131 14.34 -9.44 -15.52
CA SER A 131 13.04 -10.09 -15.67
C SER A 131 13.04 -11.48 -15.03
N GLY A 132 11.86 -12.00 -14.70
CA GLY A 132 11.72 -13.33 -14.09
C GLY A 132 11.82 -13.28 -12.56
N PRO A 133 12.11 -14.43 -11.91
CA PRO A 133 12.14 -14.50 -10.45
C PRO A 133 13.30 -13.68 -9.87
N VAL A 134 13.08 -13.12 -8.68
CA VAL A 134 14.09 -12.41 -7.90
C VAL A 134 15.18 -13.37 -7.45
N ASP A 135 16.43 -12.94 -7.62
CA ASP A 135 17.61 -13.56 -7.00
C ASP A 135 18.00 -12.74 -5.76
N ALA A 136 17.58 -13.22 -4.59
CA ALA A 136 17.81 -12.56 -3.30
C ALA A 136 19.30 -12.42 -2.95
N GLU A 137 20.19 -13.23 -3.54
CA GLU A 137 21.64 -13.08 -3.33
C GLU A 137 22.20 -11.87 -4.08
N LYS A 138 21.50 -11.38 -5.11
CA LYS A 138 21.86 -10.19 -5.88
C LYS A 138 21.15 -8.96 -5.34
N ILE A 139 19.82 -8.96 -5.37
CA ILE A 139 18.99 -7.93 -4.74
C ILE A 139 17.93 -8.64 -3.90
N PRO A 140 17.89 -8.40 -2.58
CA PRO A 140 16.86 -8.95 -1.71
C PRO A 140 15.43 -8.58 -2.13
N TYR A 141 14.48 -9.48 -1.90
CA TYR A 141 13.09 -9.32 -2.33
C TYR A 141 12.39 -8.15 -1.63
N TYR A 142 12.59 -8.00 -0.31
CA TYR A 142 12.07 -6.86 0.43
C TYR A 142 13.04 -5.68 0.32
N MET A 143 12.52 -4.54 -0.11
CA MET A 143 13.27 -3.33 -0.36
C MET A 143 12.63 -2.14 0.35
N LEU A 144 13.40 -1.45 1.18
CA LEU A 144 13.01 -0.19 1.79
C LEU A 144 13.74 0.97 1.12
N LEU A 145 13.00 1.86 0.46
CA LEU A 145 13.52 3.13 -0.03
C LEU A 145 13.51 4.15 1.12
N VAL A 146 14.66 4.79 1.35
CA VAL A 146 14.80 5.83 2.39
C VAL A 146 15.16 7.14 1.71
N ALA A 147 14.13 7.82 1.20
CA ALA A 147 14.27 9.05 0.43
C ALA A 147 12.92 9.71 0.15
N SER A 148 12.94 11.02 -0.08
CA SER A 148 11.81 11.72 -0.70
C SER A 148 11.55 11.22 -2.14
N PRO A 149 10.34 11.41 -2.69
CA PRO A 149 10.07 11.14 -4.10
C PRO A 149 10.76 12.07 -5.10
N GLU A 150 11.44 13.12 -4.65
CA GLU A 150 12.35 13.89 -5.49
C GLU A 150 13.71 13.21 -5.67
N GLU A 151 14.22 12.60 -4.61
CA GLU A 151 15.53 11.95 -4.62
C GLU A 151 15.47 10.54 -5.21
N ILE A 152 14.42 9.77 -4.89
CA ILE A 152 14.12 8.48 -5.51
C ILE A 152 12.69 8.55 -6.10
N PRO A 153 12.54 8.70 -7.43
CA PRO A 153 11.24 8.89 -8.06
C PRO A 153 10.22 7.77 -7.82
N TYR A 154 8.93 8.10 -7.89
CA TYR A 154 7.85 7.11 -7.87
C TYR A 154 7.95 6.11 -9.02
N SER A 155 8.35 6.56 -10.21
CA SER A 155 8.54 5.68 -11.37
C SER A 155 9.54 4.54 -11.10
N PHE A 156 10.65 4.83 -10.41
CA PHE A 156 11.59 3.81 -9.97
C PHE A 156 10.92 2.81 -9.01
N GLN A 157 10.19 3.31 -8.01
CA GLN A 157 9.46 2.46 -7.07
C GLN A 157 8.42 1.57 -7.77
N TYR A 158 7.64 2.12 -8.71
CA TYR A 158 6.61 1.40 -9.44
C TYR A 158 7.22 0.27 -10.29
N GLN A 159 8.30 0.57 -11.02
CA GLN A 159 9.02 -0.42 -11.80
C GLN A 159 9.59 -1.53 -10.90
N MET A 160 10.21 -1.17 -9.78
CA MET A 160 10.77 -2.15 -8.84
C MET A 160 9.65 -3.01 -8.21
N ASN A 161 8.49 -2.44 -7.90
CA ASN A 161 7.32 -3.15 -7.35
C ASN A 161 6.74 -4.24 -8.27
N VAL A 162 7.15 -4.29 -9.54
CA VAL A 162 6.80 -5.38 -10.45
C VAL A 162 7.39 -6.71 -9.96
N GLN A 163 8.62 -6.71 -9.44
CA GLN A 163 9.35 -7.91 -9.00
C GLN A 163 9.65 -7.96 -7.50
N TYR A 164 9.78 -6.80 -6.86
CA TYR A 164 10.21 -6.69 -5.47
C TYR A 164 9.04 -6.22 -4.58
N ALA A 165 9.14 -6.46 -3.28
CA ALA A 165 8.24 -5.88 -2.29
C ALA A 165 8.84 -4.56 -1.79
N VAL A 166 8.46 -3.45 -2.43
CA VAL A 166 9.06 -2.13 -2.18
C VAL A 166 8.20 -1.31 -1.22
N GLY A 167 8.77 -0.97 -0.07
CA GLY A 167 8.26 0.04 0.84
C GLY A 167 9.09 1.32 0.74
N ARG A 168 8.55 2.45 1.22
CA ARG A 168 9.25 3.73 1.32
C ARG A 168 8.99 4.38 2.66
N ILE A 169 10.02 5.02 3.20
CA ILE A 169 9.88 6.00 4.28
C ILE A 169 10.58 7.30 3.90
N TYR A 170 9.93 8.41 4.24
CA TYR A 170 10.49 9.75 4.17
C TYR A 170 9.96 10.55 5.35
N PHE A 171 10.85 11.21 6.07
CA PHE A 171 10.51 12.10 7.18
C PHE A 171 11.34 13.37 7.05
N GLU A 172 10.85 14.47 7.62
CA GLU A 172 11.51 15.77 7.51
C GLU A 172 12.73 15.87 8.45
N THR A 173 12.76 15.06 9.51
CA THR A 173 13.80 15.12 10.55
C THR A 173 14.43 13.76 10.87
N LEU A 174 15.70 13.76 11.26
CA LEU A 174 16.42 12.56 11.73
C LEU A 174 15.79 11.91 12.97
N GLU A 175 15.13 12.71 13.81
CA GLU A 175 14.44 12.20 15.00
C GLU A 175 13.26 11.30 14.61
N GLU A 176 12.51 11.65 13.58
CA GLU A 176 11.39 10.85 13.08
C GLU A 176 11.85 9.52 12.51
N TYR A 177 12.96 9.48 11.78
CA TYR A 177 13.60 8.22 11.36
C TYR A 177 13.98 7.35 12.56
N THR A 178 14.56 7.96 13.60
CA THR A 178 14.92 7.26 14.84
C THR A 178 13.68 6.70 15.54
N ARG A 179 12.60 7.49 15.59
CA ARG A 179 11.32 7.10 16.19
C ARG A 179 10.69 5.95 15.42
N TYR A 180 10.63 6.04 14.09
CA TYR A 180 10.14 4.96 13.23
C TYR A 180 10.91 3.66 13.44
N ALA A 181 12.24 3.70 13.40
CA ALA A 181 13.07 2.51 13.60
C ALA A 181 12.83 1.87 14.98
N ARG A 182 12.75 2.67 16.04
CA ARG A 182 12.43 2.18 17.39
C ARG A 182 11.02 1.60 17.46
N SER A 183 10.04 2.22 16.82
CA SER A 183 8.66 1.72 16.80
C SER A 183 8.57 0.35 16.14
N VAL A 184 9.22 0.15 14.99
CA VAL A 184 9.24 -1.16 14.31
C VAL A 184 9.90 -2.23 15.20
N VAL A 185 11.09 -1.95 15.74
CA VAL A 185 11.77 -2.88 16.65
C VAL A 185 10.91 -3.20 17.87
N THR A 186 10.32 -2.18 18.49
CA THR A 186 9.45 -2.36 19.66
C THR A 186 8.27 -3.26 19.35
N ALA A 187 7.58 -3.01 18.22
CA ALA A 187 6.42 -3.78 17.78
C ALA A 187 6.77 -5.25 17.50
N GLU A 188 7.98 -5.53 17.00
CA GLU A 188 8.38 -6.89 16.63
C GLU A 188 9.05 -7.70 17.74
N THR A 189 9.72 -7.05 18.70
CA THR A 189 10.56 -7.77 19.67
C THR A 189 10.14 -7.62 21.13
N VAL A 190 9.43 -6.55 21.48
CA VAL A 190 9.11 -6.23 22.89
C VAL A 190 7.61 -6.28 23.15
N MET A 191 6.82 -5.79 22.21
CA MET A 191 5.40 -5.58 22.40
C MET A 191 4.63 -6.91 22.43
N THR A 192 3.68 -7.02 23.35
CA THR A 192 2.61 -8.02 23.25
C THR A 192 1.72 -7.68 22.05
N PRO A 193 1.47 -8.60 21.11
CA PRO A 193 0.63 -8.33 19.96
C PRO A 193 -0.69 -7.66 20.34
N LEU A 194 -1.10 -6.67 19.55
CA LEU A 194 -2.42 -6.05 19.69
C LEU A 194 -3.52 -7.13 19.66
N PRO A 195 -4.67 -6.88 20.30
CA PRO A 195 -5.83 -7.75 20.14
C PRO A 195 -6.05 -8.04 18.65
N ARG A 196 -6.32 -9.29 18.30
CA ARG A 196 -6.54 -9.72 16.91
C ARG A 196 -7.84 -9.14 16.38
N SER A 197 -7.80 -7.86 15.99
CA SER A 197 -8.96 -7.12 15.50
C SER A 197 -8.66 -6.52 14.14
N MET A 198 -9.64 -6.63 13.24
CA MET A 198 -9.59 -6.00 11.94
C MET A 198 -10.85 -5.17 11.72
N SER A 199 -10.67 -3.89 11.42
CA SER A 199 -11.77 -2.98 11.10
C SER A 199 -11.77 -2.64 9.63
N PHE A 200 -12.96 -2.62 9.04
CA PHE A 200 -13.18 -2.14 7.68
C PHE A 200 -13.93 -0.82 7.72
N PHE A 201 -13.49 0.12 6.90
CA PHE A 201 -14.12 1.43 6.75
C PHE A 201 -14.43 1.67 5.28
N ALA A 202 -15.69 1.98 4.95
CA ALA A 202 -16.07 2.40 3.60
C ALA A 202 -17.12 3.50 3.63
N SER A 203 -16.82 4.64 3.03
CA SER A 203 -17.86 5.62 2.77
C SER A 203 -18.81 5.09 1.69
N LYS A 204 -20.08 5.50 1.75
CA LYS A 204 -21.12 5.15 0.79
C LYS A 204 -21.93 6.40 0.48
N ASN A 205 -21.29 7.33 -0.25
CA ASN A 205 -21.80 8.69 -0.42
C ASN A 205 -22.94 8.71 -1.45
N GLU A 206 -24.03 9.45 -1.19
CA GLU A 206 -25.25 9.32 -1.96
C GLU A 206 -25.09 9.70 -3.45
N GLY A 207 -25.31 8.72 -4.33
CA GLY A 207 -25.19 8.88 -5.77
C GLY A 207 -23.77 8.81 -6.31
N ASP A 208 -22.78 8.49 -5.47
CA ASP A 208 -21.42 8.23 -5.89
C ASP A 208 -21.22 6.74 -6.22
N VAL A 209 -20.98 6.40 -7.49
CA VAL A 209 -20.88 5.00 -7.91
C VAL A 209 -19.65 4.31 -7.31
N ALA A 210 -18.51 4.97 -7.28
CA ALA A 210 -17.24 4.36 -6.86
C ALA A 210 -17.24 3.95 -5.38
N THR A 211 -17.70 4.81 -4.47
CA THR A 211 -17.81 4.49 -3.04
C THR A 211 -18.88 3.44 -2.76
N ASN A 212 -20.02 3.50 -3.45
CA ASN A 212 -21.06 2.46 -3.36
C ASN A 212 -20.54 1.08 -3.78
N GLU A 213 -19.82 1.02 -4.89
CA GLU A 213 -19.23 -0.20 -5.43
C GLU A 213 -18.08 -0.72 -4.55
N GLY A 214 -17.22 0.16 -4.04
CA GLY A 214 -16.17 -0.19 -3.09
C GLY A 214 -16.74 -0.76 -1.77
N ALA A 215 -17.82 -0.18 -1.27
CA ALA A 215 -18.54 -0.71 -0.11
C ALA A 215 -19.18 -2.09 -0.41
N ASP A 216 -19.99 -2.18 -1.47
CA ASP A 216 -20.85 -3.35 -1.72
C ASP A 216 -20.11 -4.53 -2.35
N LYS A 217 -19.08 -4.29 -3.18
CA LYS A 217 -18.39 -5.33 -3.95
C LYS A 217 -16.98 -5.63 -3.47
N MET A 218 -16.42 -4.82 -2.57
CA MET A 218 -15.09 -5.06 -2.01
C MET A 218 -15.14 -5.20 -0.49
N VAL A 219 -15.56 -4.16 0.24
CA VAL A 219 -15.47 -4.17 1.72
C VAL A 219 -16.43 -5.16 2.36
N LEU A 220 -17.72 -5.12 2.03
CA LEU A 220 -18.71 -6.05 2.61
C LEU A 220 -18.39 -7.52 2.30
N PRO A 221 -18.05 -7.92 1.05
CA PRO A 221 -17.64 -9.29 0.76
C PRO A 221 -16.34 -9.69 1.48
N LEU A 222 -15.36 -8.79 1.57
CA LEU A 222 -14.09 -9.07 2.25
C LEU A 222 -14.31 -9.35 3.75
N ALA A 223 -15.12 -8.52 4.40
CA ALA A 223 -15.41 -8.63 5.82
C ALA A 223 -16.29 -9.83 6.18
N THR A 224 -17.28 -10.16 5.34
CA THR A 224 -18.31 -11.15 5.69
C THR A 224 -18.08 -12.54 5.11
N GLN A 225 -17.30 -12.65 4.02
CA GLN A 225 -17.12 -13.91 3.28
C GLN A 225 -15.64 -14.28 3.18
N VAL A 226 -14.84 -13.43 2.53
CA VAL A 226 -13.49 -13.82 2.09
C VAL A 226 -12.54 -14.02 3.26
N LEU A 227 -12.48 -13.12 4.25
CA LEU A 227 -11.53 -13.30 5.36
C LEU A 227 -11.95 -14.40 6.34
N PRO A 228 -13.23 -14.52 6.74
CA PRO A 228 -13.69 -15.67 7.50
C PRO A 228 -13.42 -17.00 6.78
N ASP A 229 -13.65 -17.08 5.47
CA ASP A 229 -13.42 -18.31 4.69
C ASP A 229 -11.94 -18.57 4.40
N LEU A 230 -11.13 -17.55 4.15
CA LEU A 230 -9.68 -17.66 3.98
C LEU A 230 -9.02 -18.10 5.29
N MET A 231 -9.51 -17.61 6.44
CA MET A 231 -9.08 -18.11 7.74
C MET A 231 -9.46 -19.59 7.92
N ARG A 232 -10.68 -19.99 7.53
CA ARG A 232 -11.10 -21.42 7.53
C ARG A 232 -10.29 -22.30 6.57
N GLN A 233 -9.89 -21.78 5.41
CA GLN A 233 -9.13 -22.53 4.39
C GLN A 233 -7.63 -22.59 4.70
N THR A 234 -7.05 -21.54 5.28
CA THR A 234 -5.64 -21.54 5.74
C THR A 234 -5.43 -22.63 6.79
N ILE A 235 -6.41 -22.83 7.68
CA ILE A 235 -6.45 -23.96 8.62
C ILE A 235 -6.41 -25.30 7.86
N ALA A 236 -7.20 -25.46 6.80
CA ALA A 236 -7.28 -26.71 6.04
C ALA A 236 -6.00 -27.04 5.25
N VAL A 237 -5.36 -26.04 4.62
CA VAL A 237 -4.12 -26.21 3.84
C VAL A 237 -2.92 -26.52 4.74
N GLU A 238 -2.81 -25.87 5.89
CA GLU A 238 -1.78 -26.23 6.88
C GLU A 238 -2.02 -27.63 7.46
N THR A 239 -3.27 -28.04 7.60
CA THR A 239 -3.63 -29.41 7.99
C THR A 239 -3.19 -30.44 6.94
N GLU A 240 -3.32 -30.16 5.64
CA GLU A 240 -2.85 -31.07 4.58
C GLU A 240 -1.32 -31.13 4.48
N LYS A 241 -0.62 -30.00 4.64
CA LYS A 241 0.85 -29.99 4.76
C LYS A 241 1.33 -30.73 6.01
N ALA A 242 0.63 -30.60 7.13
CA ALA A 242 0.88 -31.37 8.36
C ALA A 242 0.54 -32.87 8.19
N GLN A 243 -0.44 -33.21 7.34
CA GLN A 243 -0.72 -34.61 6.95
C GLN A 243 0.35 -35.21 6.04
N ALA A 244 1.06 -34.42 5.23
CA ALA A 244 2.24 -34.86 4.50
C ALA A 244 3.46 -35.12 5.42
N TYR A 245 3.49 -34.50 6.61
CA TYR A 245 4.47 -34.75 7.69
C TYR A 245 4.15 -35.98 8.57
N ARG A 246 3.33 -36.92 8.08
CA ARG A 246 2.93 -38.17 8.77
C ARG A 246 4.06 -39.19 8.95
N ALA A 247 5.02 -38.87 9.80
CA ALA A 247 5.82 -39.87 10.50
C ALA A 247 5.90 -39.68 12.02
N LYS A 248 5.43 -38.56 12.59
CA LYS A 248 5.46 -38.35 14.05
C LYS A 248 4.23 -37.59 14.58
N GLY A 249 3.36 -38.33 15.27
CA GLY A 249 2.44 -37.80 16.30
C GLY A 249 1.03 -37.37 15.84
N ARG A 250 0.03 -38.23 16.06
CA ARG A 250 -1.40 -37.91 15.82
C ARG A 250 -2.00 -36.88 16.80
N GLU A 251 -1.40 -36.70 17.98
CA GLU A 251 -1.90 -35.76 19.01
C GLU A 251 -1.49 -34.31 18.72
N ALA A 252 -0.28 -34.06 18.21
CA ALA A 252 0.17 -32.72 17.85
C ALA A 252 -0.68 -32.09 16.73
N LEU A 253 -1.24 -32.91 15.84
CA LEU A 253 -2.10 -32.50 14.72
C LEU A 253 -3.51 -32.07 15.16
N ALA A 254 -4.08 -32.72 16.18
CA ALA A 254 -5.38 -32.31 16.73
C ALA A 254 -5.24 -30.96 17.46
N GLN A 255 -4.16 -30.80 18.21
CA GLN A 255 -3.86 -29.58 18.95
C GLN A 255 -3.56 -28.39 18.02
N LEU A 256 -2.80 -28.58 16.94
CA LEU A 256 -2.56 -27.54 15.93
C LEU A 256 -3.85 -27.10 15.20
N ASN A 257 -4.74 -28.05 14.88
CA ASN A 257 -6.02 -27.73 14.23
C ASN A 257 -6.97 -26.98 15.18
N ASP A 258 -6.99 -27.34 16.47
CA ASP A 258 -7.74 -26.62 17.49
C ASP A 258 -7.15 -25.22 17.76
N GLU A 259 -5.82 -25.07 17.75
CA GLU A 259 -5.12 -23.79 17.89
C GLU A 259 -5.38 -22.86 16.69
N LEU A 260 -5.37 -23.36 15.45
CA LEU A 260 -5.64 -22.55 14.27
C LEU A 260 -7.13 -22.19 14.14
N ILE A 261 -8.06 -23.10 14.50
CA ILE A 261 -9.49 -22.80 14.65
C ILE A 261 -9.71 -21.78 15.77
N ALA A 262 -8.98 -21.88 16.87
CA ALA A 262 -9.00 -20.88 17.94
C ALA A 262 -8.48 -19.53 17.45
N ILE A 263 -7.38 -19.48 16.68
CA ILE A 263 -6.84 -18.24 16.08
C ILE A 263 -7.88 -17.61 15.16
N ALA A 264 -8.52 -18.37 14.26
CA ALA A 264 -9.57 -17.84 13.40
C ALA A 264 -10.82 -17.38 14.17
N ARG A 265 -11.10 -17.97 15.34
CA ARG A 265 -12.16 -17.53 16.26
C ARG A 265 -11.76 -16.34 17.14
N ASP A 266 -10.46 -16.11 17.32
CA ASP A 266 -9.89 -15.02 18.13
C ASP A 266 -9.82 -13.69 17.36
N TRP A 267 -9.96 -13.74 16.02
CA TRP A 267 -10.09 -12.53 15.20
C TRP A 267 -11.47 -11.90 15.32
N HIS A 268 -11.49 -10.63 15.72
CA HIS A 268 -12.68 -9.80 15.81
C HIS A 268 -12.76 -8.86 14.60
N PHE A 269 -13.82 -8.98 13.81
CA PHE A 269 -14.04 -8.14 12.63
C PHE A 269 -15.12 -7.09 12.92
N SER A 270 -14.87 -5.85 12.54
CA SER A 270 -15.86 -4.77 12.59
C SER A 270 -15.95 -4.05 11.26
N THR A 271 -17.14 -3.56 10.92
CA THR A 271 -17.40 -2.86 9.65
C THR A 271 -18.11 -1.55 9.92
N SER A 272 -17.53 -0.45 9.46
CA SER A 272 -18.08 0.89 9.41
C SER A 272 -18.36 1.23 7.95
N VAL A 273 -19.62 1.17 7.53
CA VAL A 273 -20.01 1.38 6.12
C VAL A 273 -21.18 2.35 6.04
N GLY A 274 -21.11 3.32 5.13
CA GLY A 274 -22.20 4.26 4.92
C GLY A 274 -22.47 5.08 6.18
N GLU A 275 -23.68 5.01 6.72
CA GLU A 275 -24.11 5.77 7.92
C GLU A 275 -23.31 5.45 9.20
N ASP A 276 -22.38 4.50 9.17
CA ASP A 276 -21.46 4.19 10.28
C ASP A 276 -19.99 4.50 9.93
N ALA A 277 -19.74 5.28 8.88
CA ALA A 277 -18.41 5.58 8.33
C ALA A 277 -18.10 7.08 8.29
N TYR A 278 -18.31 7.77 9.41
CA TYR A 278 -17.99 9.19 9.56
C TYR A 278 -16.51 9.41 9.90
N LYS A 279 -16.07 10.64 9.74
CA LYS A 279 -14.73 11.11 10.10
C LYS A 279 -14.38 10.82 11.55
N SER A 280 -15.35 10.88 12.47
CA SER A 280 -15.17 10.52 13.89
C SER A 280 -14.82 9.05 14.09
N ASP A 281 -15.28 8.15 13.22
CA ASP A 281 -14.99 6.72 13.32
C ASP A 281 -13.51 6.45 12.96
N LEU A 282 -12.98 7.14 11.94
CA LEU A 282 -11.55 7.09 11.64
C LEU A 282 -10.69 7.68 12.77
N GLN A 283 -11.13 8.76 13.43
CA GLN A 283 -10.44 9.28 14.63
C GLN A 283 -10.36 8.22 15.74
N ALA A 284 -11.43 7.45 15.95
CA ALA A 284 -11.44 6.38 16.94
C ALA A 284 -10.54 5.19 16.55
N MET A 285 -10.44 4.88 15.26
CA MET A 285 -9.67 3.74 14.72
C MET A 285 -8.17 4.04 14.51
N LEU A 286 -7.78 5.30 14.36
CA LEU A 286 -6.39 5.70 14.10
C LEU A 286 -5.75 6.34 15.34
N GLY A 287 -5.55 5.53 16.39
CA GLY A 287 -4.88 5.94 17.64
C GLY A 287 -5.84 6.23 18.79
N GLY A 288 -7.16 6.14 18.55
CA GLY A 288 -8.20 6.26 19.57
C GLY A 288 -8.59 4.93 20.22
N ALA A 289 -9.72 4.93 20.94
CA ALA A 289 -10.20 3.79 21.73
C ALA A 289 -10.60 2.55 20.90
N ALA A 290 -10.80 2.71 19.59
CA ALA A 290 -11.20 1.64 18.68
C ALA A 290 -10.06 1.19 17.74
N THR A 291 -8.81 1.53 18.07
CA THR A 291 -7.65 1.22 17.23
C THR A 291 -7.50 -0.29 17.00
N PRO A 292 -7.63 -0.78 15.75
CA PRO A 292 -7.50 -2.20 15.46
C PRO A 292 -6.04 -2.59 15.23
N ALA A 293 -5.76 -3.90 15.25
CA ALA A 293 -4.49 -4.42 14.75
C ALA A 293 -4.37 -4.22 13.23
N VAL A 294 -5.48 -4.33 12.49
CA VAL A 294 -5.53 -4.08 11.05
C VAL A 294 -6.70 -3.17 10.68
N LEU A 295 -6.44 -2.08 9.96
CA LEU A 295 -7.47 -1.23 9.37
C LEU A 295 -7.43 -1.37 7.84
N PHE A 296 -8.59 -1.57 7.21
CA PHE A 296 -8.74 -1.49 5.76
C PHE A 296 -9.77 -0.42 5.42
N THR A 297 -9.39 0.58 4.63
CA THR A 297 -10.31 1.63 4.18
C THR A 297 -10.57 1.51 2.68
N SER A 298 -11.79 1.82 2.23
CA SER A 298 -12.16 2.02 0.83
C SER A 298 -12.92 3.33 0.68
N THR A 299 -12.27 4.36 0.15
CA THR A 299 -12.87 5.67 -0.07
C THR A 299 -12.16 6.44 -1.18
N HIS A 300 -12.72 7.58 -1.59
CA HIS A 300 -11.98 8.55 -2.36
C HIS A 300 -10.85 9.16 -1.54
N GLY A 301 -9.71 9.35 -2.19
CA GLY A 301 -8.74 10.33 -1.72
C GLY A 301 -9.08 11.70 -2.27
N ILE A 302 -8.94 12.74 -1.44
CA ILE A 302 -9.12 14.11 -1.89
C ILE A 302 -7.90 14.57 -2.71
N GLY A 303 -8.14 15.27 -3.81
CA GLY A 303 -7.12 15.90 -4.63
C GLY A 303 -7.36 17.40 -4.75
N PHE A 304 -6.26 18.15 -4.82
CA PHE A 304 -6.24 19.59 -4.93
C PHE A 304 -5.57 20.02 -6.24
N PRO A 305 -5.96 21.17 -6.81
CA PRO A 305 -5.23 21.77 -7.91
C PRO A 305 -3.75 22.01 -7.55
N THR A 306 -2.89 21.98 -8.57
CA THR A 306 -1.48 22.34 -8.44
C THR A 306 -1.31 23.72 -7.79
N ASN A 307 -0.39 23.81 -6.82
CA ASN A 307 -0.11 25.03 -6.03
C ASN A 307 -1.24 25.46 -5.07
N HIS A 308 -2.26 24.63 -4.85
CA HIS A 308 -3.26 24.92 -3.82
C HIS A 308 -2.64 24.84 -2.42
N GLN A 309 -3.05 25.74 -1.51
CA GLN A 309 -2.46 25.86 -0.16
C GLN A 309 -2.54 24.57 0.69
N TYR A 310 -3.54 23.72 0.43
CA TYR A 310 -3.73 22.43 1.12
C TYR A 310 -3.23 21.23 0.31
N GLN A 311 -2.63 21.44 -0.87
CA GLN A 311 -2.19 20.34 -1.71
C GLN A 311 -1.15 19.47 -0.98
N TYR A 312 -0.16 20.06 -0.33
CA TYR A 312 0.86 19.29 0.38
C TYR A 312 0.31 18.62 1.64
N SER A 313 -0.52 19.31 2.42
CA SER A 313 -0.95 18.85 3.74
C SER A 313 -2.12 17.87 3.74
N ASP A 314 -2.99 17.95 2.72
CA ASP A 314 -4.28 17.25 2.73
C ASP A 314 -4.48 16.33 1.51
N GLN A 315 -3.61 16.36 0.49
CA GLN A 315 -3.81 15.50 -0.67
C GLN A 315 -3.70 14.02 -0.31
N GLY A 316 -4.66 13.22 -0.80
CA GLY A 316 -4.81 11.82 -0.45
C GLY A 316 -5.59 11.58 0.84
N ALA A 317 -6.02 12.65 1.55
CA ALA A 317 -6.89 12.51 2.72
C ALA A 317 -8.20 11.78 2.37
N LEU A 318 -8.71 11.04 3.35
CA LEU A 318 -9.76 10.04 3.17
C LEU A 318 -11.13 10.69 3.24
N VAL A 319 -11.90 10.68 2.14
CA VAL A 319 -13.26 11.22 2.14
C VAL A 319 -14.16 10.35 3.04
N CYS A 320 -14.97 10.96 3.88
CA CYS A 320 -15.81 10.24 4.84
C CYS A 320 -17.30 10.30 4.45
N GLN A 321 -18.17 9.62 5.21
CA GLN A 321 -19.61 9.71 5.03
C GLN A 321 -20.16 11.12 5.26
N ASP A 322 -19.42 11.97 5.99
CA ASP A 322 -19.73 13.39 6.22
C ASP A 322 -19.98 14.14 4.91
N TRP A 323 -19.30 13.75 3.83
CA TRP A 323 -19.66 14.23 2.50
C TRP A 323 -21.00 13.61 2.06
N PRO A 324 -22.08 14.38 1.87
CA PRO A 324 -23.41 13.80 1.65
C PRO A 324 -23.60 13.22 0.23
N GLY A 325 -22.55 13.28 -0.60
CA GLY A 325 -22.49 12.73 -1.94
C GLY A 325 -22.83 13.72 -3.06
N PRO A 326 -22.51 13.38 -4.31
CA PRO A 326 -22.64 14.25 -5.47
C PRO A 326 -24.09 14.46 -5.89
N ARG A 327 -25.08 13.81 -5.27
CA ARG A 327 -26.50 14.17 -5.47
C ARG A 327 -26.91 15.37 -4.64
N ARG A 328 -26.47 15.43 -3.38
CA ARG A 328 -26.91 16.42 -2.39
C ARG A 328 -25.96 17.59 -2.20
N TRP A 329 -24.70 17.44 -2.57
CA TRP A 329 -23.70 18.51 -2.49
C TRP A 329 -23.21 18.91 -3.88
N ARG A 330 -22.95 20.20 -4.07
CA ARG A 330 -22.26 20.77 -5.23
C ARG A 330 -21.28 21.81 -4.72
N GLY A 331 -20.06 21.79 -5.25
CA GLY A 331 -19.01 22.73 -4.88
C GLY A 331 -17.96 22.12 -3.96
N GLN A 332 -17.25 22.99 -3.23
CA GLN A 332 -16.05 22.64 -2.49
C GLN A 332 -16.29 21.50 -1.48
N VAL A 333 -15.37 20.54 -1.45
CA VAL A 333 -15.30 19.51 -0.42
C VAL A 333 -14.34 20.00 0.66
N GLY A 334 -14.90 20.55 1.74
CA GLY A 334 -14.12 21.13 2.86
C GLY A 334 -13.55 20.07 3.81
N ARG A 335 -12.67 20.50 4.73
CA ARG A 335 -12.02 19.64 5.74
C ARG A 335 -12.99 18.87 6.63
N ASP A 336 -14.22 19.35 6.81
CA ASP A 336 -15.25 18.63 7.57
C ASP A 336 -15.69 17.32 6.89
N PHE A 337 -15.38 17.14 5.60
CA PHE A 337 -15.81 16.00 4.81
C PHE A 337 -14.77 14.91 4.61
N TYR A 338 -13.53 15.14 5.04
CA TYR A 338 -12.45 14.17 4.88
C TYR A 338 -11.56 14.13 6.12
N PHE A 339 -10.98 12.96 6.36
CA PHE A 339 -10.00 12.70 7.40
C PHE A 339 -8.58 12.87 6.84
N GLY A 340 -7.86 13.89 7.30
CA GLY A 340 -6.47 14.18 6.94
C GLY A 340 -5.51 14.07 8.11
N ALA A 341 -4.21 14.31 7.86
CA ALA A 341 -3.18 14.23 8.90
C ALA A 341 -3.45 15.17 10.10
N HIS A 342 -4.09 16.31 9.87
CA HIS A 342 -4.46 17.27 10.91
C HIS A 342 -5.58 16.78 11.86
N ASP A 343 -6.23 15.66 11.55
CA ASP A 343 -7.25 15.05 12.39
C ASP A 343 -6.70 13.96 13.31
N LEU A 344 -5.44 13.56 13.12
CA LEU A 344 -4.74 12.65 14.03
C LEU A 344 -4.28 13.43 15.25
N PRO A 345 -4.62 12.99 16.48
CA PRO A 345 -4.13 13.65 17.68
C PRO A 345 -2.63 13.40 17.84
N ASP A 346 -1.91 14.36 18.44
CA ASP A 346 -0.46 14.27 18.65
C ASP A 346 -0.02 13.08 19.51
N ASP A 347 -0.94 12.54 20.32
CA ASP A 347 -0.74 11.36 21.18
C ASP A 347 -1.33 10.07 20.58
N ALA A 348 -1.74 10.07 19.31
CA ALA A 348 -2.21 8.89 18.60
C ALA A 348 -1.18 7.75 18.66
N ASN A 349 -1.58 6.61 19.24
CA ASN A 349 -0.71 5.45 19.32
C ASN A 349 -1.13 4.38 18.30
N LEU A 350 -0.39 4.31 17.20
CA LEU A 350 -0.57 3.32 16.13
C LEU A 350 0.44 2.16 16.22
N LEU A 351 1.16 2.03 17.33
CA LEU A 351 2.24 1.07 17.46
C LEU A 351 1.70 -0.37 17.38
N GLY A 352 2.20 -1.13 16.41
CA GLY A 352 1.76 -2.50 16.14
C GLY A 352 0.56 -2.61 15.19
N SER A 353 -0.08 -1.49 14.83
CA SER A 353 -1.19 -1.49 13.87
C SER A 353 -0.69 -1.46 12.43
N MET A 354 -1.47 -2.06 11.52
CA MET A 354 -1.28 -1.96 10.08
C MET A 354 -2.51 -1.33 9.45
N ALA A 355 -2.33 -0.33 8.59
CA ALA A 355 -3.44 0.32 7.88
C ALA A 355 -3.24 0.20 6.36
N PHE A 356 -4.30 -0.23 5.68
CA PHE A 356 -4.39 -0.26 4.23
C PHE A 356 -5.38 0.79 3.76
N PHE A 357 -4.90 1.80 3.04
CA PHE A 357 -5.72 2.89 2.52
C PHE A 357 -5.99 2.70 1.03
N PHE A 358 -7.13 2.10 0.69
CA PHE A 358 -7.63 2.13 -0.69
C PHE A 358 -8.23 3.51 -0.97
N ALA A 359 -7.37 4.45 -1.30
CA ALA A 359 -7.71 5.83 -1.61
C ALA A 359 -6.69 6.46 -2.57
N CYS A 360 -7.16 7.25 -3.53
CA CYS A 360 -6.31 7.93 -4.51
C CYS A 360 -5.32 8.88 -3.82
N TYR A 361 -4.06 8.90 -4.27
CA TYR A 361 -2.99 9.71 -3.69
C TYR A 361 -2.67 9.46 -2.20
N GLY A 362 -3.21 8.40 -1.57
CA GLY A 362 -2.98 8.09 -0.15
C GLY A 362 -1.52 7.74 0.21
N ALA A 363 -0.68 7.43 -0.76
CA ALA A 363 0.76 7.18 -0.60
C ALA A 363 1.64 8.33 -1.11
N GLY A 364 1.03 9.48 -1.42
CA GLY A 364 1.66 10.67 -1.99
C GLY A 364 1.34 10.89 -3.46
N THR A 365 1.89 11.97 -4.01
CA THR A 365 1.53 12.53 -5.31
C THR A 365 2.76 12.69 -6.21
N PRO A 366 2.78 12.11 -7.42
CA PRO A 366 3.83 12.39 -8.39
C PRO A 366 3.66 13.79 -9.00
N ARG A 367 4.73 14.35 -9.56
CA ARG A 367 4.68 15.67 -10.23
C ARG A 367 3.72 15.67 -11.42
N TYR A 368 3.74 14.61 -12.21
CA TYR A 368 2.97 14.47 -13.44
C TYR A 368 1.92 13.37 -13.30
N ASP A 369 0.79 13.52 -14.00
CA ASP A 369 -0.22 12.48 -14.13
C ASP A 369 0.29 11.36 -15.03
N GLU A 370 0.81 10.31 -14.42
CA GLU A 370 1.33 9.12 -15.11
C GLU A 370 0.21 8.23 -15.68
N PHE A 371 -1.07 8.54 -15.43
CA PHE A 371 -2.23 7.84 -16.03
C PHE A 371 -2.73 8.51 -17.32
N ALA A 372 -2.17 9.67 -17.70
CA ALA A 372 -2.52 10.36 -18.94
C ALA A 372 -1.83 9.74 -20.17
N PHE A 373 -2.07 8.45 -20.43
CA PHE A 373 -1.44 7.63 -21.50
C PHE A 373 -1.70 8.11 -22.95
N HIS A 374 -2.44 9.20 -23.14
CA HIS A 374 -2.90 9.68 -24.46
C HIS A 374 -2.56 11.15 -24.74
N ARG A 375 -1.70 11.77 -23.93
CA ARG A 375 -1.26 13.16 -24.14
C ARG A 375 0.21 13.18 -24.52
N ASP A 376 0.55 13.99 -25.52
CA ASP A 376 1.95 14.24 -25.93
C ASP A 376 2.81 14.81 -24.79
N GLN A 377 2.16 15.38 -23.77
CA GLN A 377 2.76 15.83 -22.52
C GLN A 377 1.90 15.37 -21.34
N LEU A 378 2.54 14.76 -20.34
CA LEU A 378 1.86 14.41 -19.08
C LEU A 378 1.47 15.69 -18.33
N PRO A 379 0.19 15.87 -17.96
CA PRO A 379 -0.24 17.02 -17.18
C PRO A 379 0.52 17.11 -15.85
N GLU A 380 0.99 18.29 -15.49
CA GLU A 380 1.50 18.55 -14.14
C GLU A 380 0.32 18.59 -13.16
N ILE A 381 0.41 17.79 -12.11
CA ILE A 381 -0.61 17.68 -11.06
C ILE A 381 -0.12 18.19 -9.71
N ALA A 382 1.20 18.27 -9.50
CA ALA A 382 1.83 18.86 -8.34
C ALA A 382 3.09 19.65 -8.73
N PRO A 383 3.49 20.69 -7.99
CA PRO A 383 4.69 21.47 -8.31
C PRO A 383 5.99 20.66 -8.12
N ARG A 384 5.95 19.68 -7.23
CA ARG A 384 7.01 18.71 -6.93
C ARG A 384 6.33 17.41 -6.46
N PRO A 385 6.97 16.24 -6.59
CA PRO A 385 6.42 15.04 -6.01
C PRO A 385 6.57 15.06 -4.48
N PHE A 386 5.59 14.53 -3.75
CA PHE A 386 5.62 14.48 -2.28
C PHE A 386 4.91 13.25 -1.72
#